data_AF-A0A3N5P9D0-F1
#
_entry.id   AF-A0A3N5P9D0-F1
#
_cell.length_a   1.000
_cell.length_b   1.000
_cell.length_c   1.000
_cell.angle_alpha   90.00
_cell.angle_beta   90.00
_cell.angle_gamma   90.00
#
_symmetry.space_group_name_H-M   'P 1'
#
loop_
_entity.id
_entity.type
_entity.pdbx_description
1 polymer ?
#
loop_
_entity_poly.entity_id
_entity_poly.type
_entity_poly.pdbx_seq_one_letter_code
_entity_poly.pdbx_strand_id
1 'polypeptide(L)'
;MTVRNDDNDGRRPIAWLPALVIEGAERPVVQVIAESSGEVLYTIRLKDNRFQPHVYSQGSFTVRIGRDRPNAVSLRGLKASSSTPDAAGTKNIRL
;
A
#
# COMPACT_ATOMS: atom_id res chain seq x y z
N MET A 1 -33.93 13.15 10.75
CA MET A 1 -33.24 12.23 9.85
C MET A 1 -31.81 12.71 9.73
N THR A 2 -30.88 12.07 10.44
CA THR A 2 -29.47 12.46 10.49
C THR A 2 -28.78 12.06 9.20
N VAL A 3 -28.31 13.05 8.44
CA VAL A 3 -27.43 12.82 7.30
C VAL A 3 -26.10 12.32 7.88
N ARG A 4 -25.77 11.06 7.63
CA ARG A 4 -24.45 10.52 7.95
C ARG A 4 -23.48 11.09 6.92
N ASN A 5 -22.71 12.10 7.32
CA ASN A 5 -21.54 12.58 6.56
C ASN A 5 -20.38 11.56 6.67
N ASP A 6 -20.59 10.34 6.19
CA ASP A 6 -19.51 9.38 5.92
C ASP A 6 -19.44 9.13 4.40
N ASP A 7 -19.65 10.20 3.64
CA ASP A 7 -19.50 10.27 2.19
C ASP A 7 -18.39 11.29 1.89
N ASN A 8 -17.20 11.03 2.42
CA ASN A 8 -16.00 11.78 2.06
C ASN A 8 -14.83 10.82 1.83
N ASP A 9 -15.04 9.84 0.95
CA ASP A 9 -14.02 9.38 0.00
C ASP A 9 -14.72 8.54 -1.08
N GLY A 10 -15.29 9.20 -2.09
CA GLY A 10 -16.01 8.55 -3.21
C GLY A 10 -15.15 7.60 -4.08
N ARG A 11 -13.96 7.21 -3.62
CA ARG A 11 -13.08 6.24 -4.27
C ARG A 11 -13.08 4.98 -3.43
N ARG A 12 -13.93 4.02 -3.78
CA ARG A 12 -13.87 2.68 -3.17
C ARG A 12 -12.62 1.96 -3.70
N PRO A 13 -11.68 1.51 -2.85
CA PRO A 13 -10.55 0.71 -3.32
C PRO A 13 -11.08 -0.58 -3.96
N ILE A 14 -10.78 -0.76 -5.25
CA ILE A 14 -11.26 -1.92 -6.02
C ILE A 14 -10.31 -3.12 -5.92
N ALA A 15 -9.08 -2.91 -5.45
CA ALA A 15 -8.11 -3.99 -5.25
C ALA A 15 -7.14 -3.68 -4.10
N TRP A 16 -6.61 -4.76 -3.51
CA TRP A 16 -5.72 -4.70 -2.36
C TRP A 16 -4.35 -5.29 -2.72
N LEU A 17 -3.29 -4.62 -2.25
CA LEU A 17 -1.93 -5.15 -2.31
C LEU A 17 -1.65 -6.01 -1.06
N PRO A 18 -0.66 -6.91 -1.12
CA PRO A 18 -0.25 -7.70 0.04
C PRO A 18 0.03 -6.79 1.23
N ALA A 19 -0.40 -7.23 2.42
CA ALA A 19 -0.05 -6.56 3.65
C ALA A 19 1.47 -6.63 3.85
N LEU A 20 2.09 -5.51 4.13
CA LEU A 20 3.51 -5.35 4.33
C LEU A 20 3.77 -5.29 5.82
N VAL A 21 4.60 -6.19 6.33
CA VAL A 21 5.06 -6.21 7.73
C VAL A 21 6.54 -5.86 7.72
N ILE A 22 6.89 -4.70 8.25
CA ILE A 22 8.20 -4.07 8.11
C ILE A 22 8.93 -4.13 9.45
N GLU A 23 9.80 -5.11 9.61
CA GLU A 23 10.59 -5.29 10.83
C GLU A 23 11.90 -4.49 10.75
N GLY A 24 12.35 -3.92 11.88
CA GLY A 24 13.60 -3.14 11.94
C GLY A 24 13.44 -1.63 11.68
N ALA A 25 12.20 -1.13 11.60
CA ALA A 25 11.89 0.30 11.61
C ALA A 25 10.55 0.57 12.31
N GLU A 26 10.53 1.53 13.24
CA GLU A 26 9.30 1.94 13.93
C GLU A 26 8.39 2.79 13.04
N ARG A 27 8.97 3.68 12.22
CA ARG A 27 8.21 4.64 11.38
C ARG A 27 8.66 4.62 9.92
N PRO A 28 8.55 3.47 9.24
CA PRO A 28 8.99 3.34 7.86
C PRO A 28 8.14 4.21 6.91
N VAL A 29 8.78 4.68 5.86
CA VAL A 29 8.14 5.40 4.75
C VAL A 29 7.84 4.40 3.65
N VAL A 30 6.58 4.37 3.21
CA VAL A 30 6.10 3.52 2.14
C VAL A 30 5.61 4.39 1.00
N GLN A 31 6.10 4.11 -0.20
CA GLN A 31 5.72 4.77 -1.45
C GLN A 31 5.15 3.74 -2.40
N VAL A 32 3.95 3.99 -2.92
CA VAL A 32 3.25 3.12 -3.86
C VAL A 32 3.26 3.76 -5.24
N ILE A 33 3.66 2.98 -6.24
CA ILE A 33 3.85 3.42 -7.62
C ILE A 33 3.07 2.46 -8.52
N ALA A 34 2.25 2.98 -9.42
CA ALA A 34 1.58 2.18 -10.44
C ALA A 34 2.57 1.85 -11.55
N GLU A 35 2.84 0.56 -11.81
CA GLU A 35 3.77 0.17 -12.89
C GLU A 35 3.16 0.38 -14.28
N SER A 36 1.83 0.44 -14.36
CA SER A 36 1.11 0.69 -15.62
C SER A 36 1.45 2.07 -16.22
N SER A 37 1.48 3.10 -15.38
CA SER A 37 1.78 4.49 -15.79
C SER A 37 3.17 4.98 -15.36
N GLY A 38 3.82 4.27 -14.43
CA GLY A 38 5.01 4.77 -13.73
C GLY A 38 4.72 5.87 -12.70
N GLU A 39 3.45 6.16 -12.42
CA GLU A 39 3.03 7.25 -11.55
C GLU A 39 3.08 6.85 -10.07
N VAL A 40 3.59 7.75 -9.22
CA VAL A 40 3.55 7.58 -7.77
C VAL A 40 2.14 7.88 -7.29
N LEU A 41 1.40 6.85 -6.87
CA LEU A 41 0.04 7.00 -6.38
C LEU A 41 0.02 7.80 -5.07
N TYR A 42 0.85 7.39 -4.10
CA TYR A 42 0.98 8.07 -2.82
C TYR A 42 2.24 7.64 -2.08
N THR A 43 2.66 8.48 -1.14
CA THR A 43 3.72 8.18 -0.19
C THR A 43 3.22 8.50 1.22
N ILE A 44 3.34 7.54 2.12
CA ILE A 44 2.91 7.70 3.51
C ILE A 44 4.00 7.23 4.47
N ARG A 45 4.04 7.84 5.65
CA ARG A 45 4.87 7.35 6.76
C ARG A 45 3.98 6.55 7.70
N LEU A 46 4.34 5.30 7.93
CA LEU A 46 3.61 4.43 8.82
C LEU A 46 3.87 4.84 10.27
N LYS A 47 2.84 4.72 11.10
CA LYS A 47 2.96 4.83 12.55
C LYS A 47 3.44 3.52 13.16
N ASP A 48 3.09 2.41 12.51
CA ASP A 48 3.38 1.04 12.91
C ASP A 48 4.20 0.33 11.82
N ASN A 49 4.70 -0.86 12.16
CA ASN A 49 5.42 -1.72 11.22
C ASN A 49 4.51 -2.41 10.19
N ARG A 50 3.18 -2.39 10.34
CA ARG A 50 2.26 -3.08 9.43
C ARG A 50 1.48 -2.09 8.58
N PHE A 51 1.41 -2.35 7.28
CA PHE A 51 0.62 -1.56 6.35
C PHE A 51 0.10 -2.36 5.18
N GLN A 52 -1.18 -2.16 4.85
CA GLN A 52 -1.78 -2.74 3.67
C GLN A 52 -2.11 -1.64 2.66
N PRO A 53 -1.36 -1.55 1.55
CA PRO A 53 -1.66 -0.57 0.53
C PRO A 53 -2.94 -0.97 -0.22
N HIS A 54 -3.87 -0.03 -0.34
CA HIS A 54 -5.04 -0.16 -1.21
C HIS A 54 -4.77 0.51 -2.55
N VAL A 55 -5.38 0.00 -3.61
CA VAL A 55 -5.27 0.58 -4.95
C VAL A 55 -6.63 0.60 -5.65
N TYR A 56 -6.75 1.54 -6.59
CA TYR A 56 -7.97 1.76 -7.38
C TYR A 56 -7.89 1.14 -8.78
N SER A 57 -6.89 0.30 -9.03
CA SER A 57 -6.67 -0.31 -10.34
C SER A 57 -6.21 -1.76 -10.18
N GLN A 58 -6.65 -2.61 -11.10
CA GLN A 58 -6.12 -3.96 -11.25
C GLN A 58 -4.85 -3.86 -12.10
N GLY A 59 -3.72 -4.29 -11.55
CA GLY A 59 -2.44 -4.11 -12.22
C GLY A 59 -1.25 -4.52 -11.37
N SER A 60 -0.06 -4.24 -11.88
CA SER A 60 1.19 -4.41 -11.15
C SER A 60 1.61 -3.08 -10.54
N PHE A 61 2.08 -3.13 -9.30
CA PHE A 61 2.47 -1.98 -8.52
C PHE A 61 3.87 -2.20 -7.94
N THR A 62 4.62 -1.11 -7.88
CA THR A 62 5.89 -1.06 -7.18
C THR A 62 5.67 -0.40 -5.82
N VAL A 63 6.03 -1.10 -4.75
CA VAL A 63 6.03 -0.54 -3.39
C VAL A 63 7.45 -0.39 -2.90
N ARG A 64 7.84 0.84 -2.60
CA ARG A 64 9.15 1.19 -2.03
C ARG A 64 9.01 1.45 -0.55
N ILE A 65 9.92 0.92 0.24
CA ILE A 65 9.91 0.94 1.69
C ILE A 65 11.28 1.42 2.18
N GLY A 66 11.33 2.20 3.26
CA GLY A 66 12.57 2.36 4.01
C GLY A 66 12.40 3.13 5.31
N ARG A 67 13.47 3.20 6.11
CA ARG A 67 13.42 3.71 7.50
C ARG A 67 13.17 5.22 7.57
N ASP A 68 13.89 5.99 6.76
CA ASP A 68 13.76 7.45 6.70
C ASP A 68 13.39 7.94 5.29
N ARG A 69 13.86 7.22 4.26
CA ARG A 69 13.49 7.44 2.85
C ARG A 69 13.03 6.12 2.24
N PRO A 70 12.16 6.15 1.20
CA PRO A 70 11.71 4.95 0.50
C PRO A 70 12.79 4.37 -0.45
N ASN A 71 14.02 4.19 0.03
CA ASN A 71 15.16 3.72 -0.75
C ASN A 71 15.78 2.41 -0.27
N ALA A 72 15.24 1.79 0.79
CA ALA A 72 15.85 0.59 1.36
C ALA A 72 15.40 -0.68 0.61
N VAL A 73 14.09 -0.86 0.43
CA VAL A 73 13.51 -2.04 -0.23
C VAL A 73 12.54 -1.57 -1.32
N SER A 74 12.58 -2.21 -2.49
CA SER A 74 11.65 -1.94 -3.59
C SER A 74 11.04 -3.26 -4.06
N LEU A 75 9.75 -3.43 -3.77
CA LEU A 75 8.95 -4.58 -4.18
C LEU A 75 8.26 -4.24 -5.49
N ARG A 76 8.76 -4.75 -6.60
CA ARG A 76 8.17 -4.58 -7.94
C ARG A 76 7.27 -5.76 -8.31
N GLY A 77 6.38 -5.58 -9.27
CA GLY A 77 5.51 -6.65 -9.77
C GLY A 77 4.43 -7.09 -8.79
N LEU A 78 4.04 -6.25 -7.82
CA LEU A 78 2.98 -6.61 -6.89
C LEU A 78 1.63 -6.53 -7.60
N LYS A 79 0.99 -7.67 -7.81
CA LYS A 79 -0.36 -7.71 -8.39
C LYS A 79 -1.40 -7.36 -7.33
N ALA A 80 -2.25 -6.40 -7.65
CA ALA A 80 -3.42 -6.13 -6.82
C ALA A 80 -4.49 -7.20 -7.05
N SER A 81 -5.01 -7.75 -5.96
CA SER A 81 -6.07 -8.75 -6.03
C SER A 81 -7.42 -8.09 -5.75
N SER A 82 -8.37 -8.27 -6.66
CA SER A 82 -9.73 -7.71 -6.58
C SER A 82 -10.71 -8.60 -5.81
N SER A 83 -10.23 -9.73 -5.25
CA SER A 83 -11.12 -10.76 -4.69
C SER A 83 -11.38 -10.65 -3.19
N THR A 84 -10.47 -10.05 -2.40
CA THR A 84 -10.62 -9.78 -0.94
C THR A 84 -9.29 -9.26 -0.36
N PRO A 85 -9.28 -8.45 0.71
CA PRO A 85 -8.04 -8.02 1.39
C PRO A 85 -7.20 -9.17 1.96
N ASP A 86 -7.83 -10.29 2.36
CA ASP A 86 -7.14 -11.50 2.83
C ASP A 86 -6.44 -12.29 1.72
N ALA A 87 -6.95 -12.22 0.49
CA ALA A 87 -6.39 -12.96 -0.64
C ALA A 87 -5.06 -12.36 -1.16
N ALA A 88 -4.75 -11.11 -0.80
CA ALA A 88 -3.52 -10.45 -1.23
C ALA A 88 -2.27 -11.01 -0.54
N GLY A 89 -2.43 -11.75 0.57
CA GLY A 89 -1.32 -12.33 1.33
C GLY A 89 -0.56 -11.31 2.19
N THR A 90 0.41 -11.80 2.95
CA THR A 90 1.28 -10.96 3.79
C THR A 90 2.73 -11.12 3.35
N LYS A 91 3.47 -10.01 3.30
CA LYS A 91 4.89 -9.96 2.95
C LYS A 91 5.66 -9.36 4.11
N ASN A 92 6.59 -10.13 4.67
CA ASN A 92 7.49 -9.67 5.71
C ASN A 92 8.74 -9.07 5.07
N ILE A 93 9.07 -7.84 5.45
CA ILE A 93 10.23 -7.09 4.99
C ILE A 93 11.06 -6.77 6.22
N ARG A 94 12.36 -7.08 6.16
CA ARG A 94 13.30 -6.72 7.23
C ARG A 94 14.22 -5.62 6.71
N LEU A 95 14.25 -4.49 7.42
CA LEU A 95 15.08 -3.31 7.14
C LEU A 95 16.37 -3.31 7.97
#